data_AF-A0A0A1TVT4-F1
#
_entry.id   AF-A0A0A1TVT4-F1
#
_cell.length_a   1.000
_cell.length_b   1.000
_cell.length_c   1.000
_cell.angle_alpha   90.00
_cell.angle_beta   90.00
_cell.angle_gamma   90.00
#
_symmetry.space_group_name_H-M   'P 1'
#
loop_
_entity.id
_entity.type
_entity.pdbx_description
1 polymer ?
#
loop_
_entity_poly.entity_id
_entity_poly.type
_entity_poly.pdbx_seq_one_letter_code
_entity_poly.pdbx_strand_id
1 'polypeptide(L)'
;MNATSIQTHQSNILEYLKKNRNEFTSRQILEILSIDLQKGGELFNRLIKMEQIEYNETKETFKYKPKCNARNFKELQERIHTNGLKGVSSKFLNDAYPGVEEDLKQLQTHPSDFDMICLKEDKGKDVFFFSDPTKKVLGGGAELDGDIVSKWKQLTGSKDDDFDKTIRNSNLIRYHFSAQNTSKRSKKDL
;
A
#
# COMPACT_ATOMS: atom_id res chain seq x y z
N MET A 1 34.13 -16.23 -23.53
CA MET A 1 32.88 -16.75 -22.94
C MET A 1 32.62 -15.95 -21.68
N ASN A 2 31.61 -15.08 -21.67
CA ASN A 2 31.36 -14.15 -20.57
C ASN A 2 30.84 -14.94 -19.37
N ALA A 3 31.64 -14.99 -18.30
CA ALA A 3 31.19 -15.52 -17.02
C ALA A 3 30.20 -14.52 -16.41
N THR A 4 28.93 -14.59 -16.80
CA THR A 4 27.85 -13.89 -16.10
C THR A 4 27.87 -14.38 -14.65
N SER A 5 28.02 -13.43 -13.72
CA SER A 5 28.06 -13.71 -12.28
C SER A 5 26.81 -14.48 -11.85
N ILE A 6 26.93 -15.38 -10.87
CA ILE A 6 25.79 -16.07 -10.24
C ILE A 6 24.73 -15.05 -9.81
N GLN A 7 25.15 -13.88 -9.33
CA GLN A 7 24.23 -12.78 -8.96
C GLN A 7 23.41 -12.26 -10.13
N THR A 8 23.99 -12.17 -11.34
CA THR A 8 23.26 -11.74 -12.53
C THR A 8 22.17 -12.76 -12.89
N HIS A 9 22.50 -14.05 -12.81
CA HIS A 9 21.51 -15.11 -13.03
C HIS A 9 20.40 -15.08 -11.98
N GLN A 10 20.71 -14.83 -10.70
CA GLN A 10 19.70 -14.67 -9.64
C GLN A 10 18.74 -13.52 -9.93
N SER A 11 19.26 -12.35 -10.30
CA SER A 11 18.43 -11.19 -10.65
C SER A 11 17.54 -11.47 -11.85
N ASN A 12 18.07 -12.12 -12.89
CA ASN A 12 17.29 -12.48 -14.09
C ASN A 12 16.17 -13.48 -13.76
N ILE A 13 16.46 -14.49 -12.93
CA ILE A 13 15.44 -15.44 -12.45
C ILE A 13 14.36 -14.71 -11.66
N LEU A 14 14.77 -13.84 -10.73
CA LEU A 14 13.84 -13.09 -9.91
C LEU A 14 12.94 -12.19 -10.76
N GLU A 15 13.49 -11.49 -11.75
CA GLU A 15 12.73 -10.64 -12.66
C GLU A 15 11.75 -11.46 -13.51
N TYR A 16 12.18 -12.64 -14.00
CA TYR A 16 11.32 -13.55 -14.74
C TYR A 16 10.17 -14.09 -13.89
N LEU A 17 10.46 -14.58 -12.68
CA LEU A 17 9.43 -15.03 -11.73
C LEU A 17 8.52 -13.87 -11.32
N LYS A 18 9.08 -12.66 -11.17
CA LYS A 18 8.32 -11.45 -10.85
C LYS A 18 7.31 -11.14 -11.95
N LYS A 19 7.73 -11.20 -13.21
CA LYS A 19 6.88 -10.88 -14.37
C LYS A 19 5.79 -11.92 -14.61
N ASN A 20 6.11 -13.20 -14.47
CA ASN A 20 5.17 -14.29 -14.81
C ASN A 20 4.28 -14.70 -13.63
N ARG A 21 4.62 -14.36 -12.38
CA ARG A 21 3.86 -14.67 -11.13
C ARG A 21 3.45 -16.15 -10.96
N ASN A 22 4.04 -17.05 -11.75
CA ASN A 22 3.75 -18.48 -11.78
C ASN A 22 4.83 -19.30 -11.08
N GLU A 23 4.52 -20.56 -10.80
CA GLU A 23 5.44 -21.55 -10.26
C GLU A 23 6.23 -22.19 -11.40
N PHE A 24 7.57 -22.21 -11.28
CA PHE A 24 8.45 -22.83 -12.27
C PHE A 24 9.41 -23.81 -11.62
N THR A 25 9.66 -24.93 -12.28
CA THR A 25 10.67 -25.91 -11.85
C THR A 25 12.08 -25.41 -12.15
N SER A 26 13.08 -25.95 -11.45
CA SER A 26 14.49 -25.65 -11.71
C SER A 26 14.85 -25.88 -13.19
N ARG A 27 14.32 -26.94 -13.81
CA ARG A 27 14.56 -27.27 -15.23
C ARG A 27 13.99 -26.23 -16.18
N GLN A 28 12.73 -25.83 -15.97
CA GLN A 28 12.09 -24.79 -16.79
C GLN A 28 12.86 -23.46 -16.71
N ILE A 29 13.33 -23.09 -15.52
CA ILE A 29 14.11 -21.87 -15.32
C ILE A 29 15.45 -21.93 -16.08
N LEU A 30 16.17 -23.06 -16.00
CA LEU A 30 17.44 -23.24 -16.73
C LEU A 30 17.23 -23.19 -18.25
N GLU A 31 16.16 -23.79 -18.74
CA GLU A 31 15.82 -23.83 -20.17
C GLU A 31 15.45 -22.44 -20.69
N ILE A 32 14.56 -21.73 -20.00
CA ILE A 32 14.12 -20.38 -20.38
C ILE A 32 15.29 -19.38 -20.38
N LEU A 33 16.19 -19.47 -19.41
CA LEU A 33 17.30 -18.53 -19.25
C LEU A 33 18.61 -19.03 -19.88
N SER A 34 18.60 -20.19 -20.54
CA SER A 34 19.77 -20.81 -21.17
C SER A 34 21.00 -20.89 -20.23
N ILE A 35 20.76 -21.24 -18.96
CA ILE A 35 21.80 -21.35 -17.93
C ILE A 35 22.40 -22.76 -17.95
N ASP A 36 23.73 -22.84 -17.87
CA ASP A 36 24.46 -24.11 -17.86
C ASP A 36 24.12 -24.95 -16.61
N LEU A 37 23.69 -26.20 -16.84
CA LEU A 37 23.21 -27.15 -15.83
C LEU A 37 24.25 -27.40 -14.72
N GLN A 38 25.54 -27.34 -15.06
CA GLN A 38 26.64 -27.58 -14.09
C GLN A 38 26.75 -26.49 -13.02
N LYS A 39 26.24 -25.28 -13.26
CA LYS A 39 26.23 -24.17 -12.29
C LYS A 39 24.88 -24.01 -11.59
N GLY A 40 23.88 -24.82 -11.95
CA GLY A 40 22.51 -24.72 -11.42
C GLY A 40 22.42 -25.02 -9.91
N GLY A 41 23.19 -25.99 -9.40
CA GLY A 41 23.07 -26.42 -8.00
C GLY A 41 23.34 -25.30 -6.98
N GLU A 42 24.44 -24.56 -7.14
CA GLU A 42 24.75 -23.43 -6.26
C GLU A 42 23.75 -22.28 -6.42
N LEU A 43 23.29 -22.03 -7.65
CA LEU A 43 22.31 -21.00 -7.97
C LEU A 43 20.98 -21.26 -7.25
N PHE A 44 20.44 -22.48 -7.34
CA PHE A 44 19.18 -22.86 -6.70
C PHE A 44 19.28 -22.86 -5.18
N ASN A 45 20.39 -23.34 -4.61
CA ASN A 45 20.62 -23.27 -3.16
C ASN A 45 20.63 -21.83 -2.62
N ARG A 46 21.11 -20.86 -3.42
CA ARG A 46 21.03 -19.44 -3.05
C ARG A 46 19.63 -18.85 -3.26
N LEU A 47 18.90 -19.28 -4.29
CA LEU A 47 17.52 -18.83 -4.56
C LEU A 47 16.57 -19.26 -3.44
N ILE A 48 16.70 -20.48 -2.90
CA ILE A 48 15.89 -20.97 -1.77
C ILE A 48 16.08 -20.09 -0.52
N LYS A 49 17.25 -19.48 -0.35
CA LYS A 49 17.55 -18.59 0.78
C LYS A 49 17.05 -17.16 0.60
N MET A 50 16.47 -16.80 -0.55
CA MET A 50 15.99 -15.44 -0.80
C MET A 50 14.59 -15.24 -0.23
N GLU A 51 14.38 -14.19 0.56
CA GLU A 51 13.06 -13.86 1.14
C GLU A 51 11.97 -13.58 0.10
N GLN A 52 12.38 -13.24 -1.12
CA GLN A 52 11.52 -12.88 -2.24
C GLN A 52 11.04 -14.09 -3.04
N ILE A 53 11.51 -15.29 -2.68
CA ILE A 53 11.20 -16.54 -3.37
C ILE A 53 10.55 -17.50 -2.39
N GLU A 54 9.47 -18.12 -2.81
CA GLU A 54 8.82 -19.23 -2.13
C GLU A 54 9.19 -20.50 -2.88
N TYR A 55 9.82 -21.44 -2.17
CA TYR A 55 10.19 -22.75 -2.72
C TYR A 55 9.24 -23.83 -2.19
N ASN A 56 8.66 -24.60 -3.10
CA ASN A 56 7.80 -25.73 -2.76
C ASN A 56 8.61 -27.02 -2.90
N GLU A 57 9.02 -27.60 -1.77
CA GLU A 57 9.81 -28.84 -1.72
C GLU A 57 9.09 -30.03 -2.36
N THR A 58 7.76 -30.09 -2.30
CA THR A 58 6.98 -31.22 -2.82
C THR A 58 6.94 -31.25 -4.35
N LYS A 59 6.91 -30.07 -4.97
CA LYS A 59 6.84 -29.92 -6.43
C LYS A 59 8.17 -29.52 -7.06
N GLU A 60 9.18 -29.25 -6.23
CA GLU A 60 10.46 -28.66 -6.64
C GLU A 60 10.28 -27.37 -7.48
N THR A 61 9.29 -26.55 -7.12
CA THR A 61 8.96 -25.31 -7.84
C THR A 61 9.36 -24.06 -7.07
N PHE A 62 9.77 -23.05 -7.83
CA PHE A 62 10.07 -21.70 -7.36
C PHE A 62 8.95 -20.76 -7.77
N LYS A 63 8.54 -19.92 -6.83
CA LYS A 63 7.53 -18.88 -7.03
C LYS A 63 8.04 -17.56 -6.49
N TYR A 64 7.72 -16.46 -7.16
CA TYR A 64 7.97 -15.15 -6.58
C TYR A 64 6.99 -14.87 -5.43
N LYS A 65 7.52 -14.40 -4.31
CA LYS A 65 6.74 -13.97 -3.14
C LYS A 65 6.64 -12.44 -3.13
N PRO A 66 5.53 -11.86 -3.64
CA PRO A 66 5.34 -10.41 -3.61
C PRO A 66 5.14 -9.91 -2.19
N LYS A 67 5.58 -8.67 -1.94
CA LYS A 67 5.38 -8.00 -0.64
C LYS A 67 3.89 -7.80 -0.33
N CYS A 68 3.08 -7.62 -1.35
CA CYS A 68 1.63 -7.53 -1.24
C CYS A 68 0.98 -8.39 -2.33
N ASN A 69 0.55 -9.60 -2.02
CA ASN A 69 -0.07 -10.47 -3.02
C ASN A 69 -1.54 -10.10 -3.28
N ALA A 70 -1.79 -9.04 -4.05
CA ALA A 70 -3.12 -8.67 -4.52
C ALA A 70 -3.34 -9.17 -5.95
N ARG A 71 -4.59 -9.43 -6.36
CA ARG A 71 -4.92 -9.83 -7.75
C ARG A 71 -5.39 -8.69 -8.62
N ASN A 72 -5.90 -7.63 -8.01
CA ASN A 72 -6.44 -6.46 -8.68
C ASN A 72 -6.36 -5.23 -7.76
N PHE A 73 -6.68 -4.06 -8.31
CA PHE A 73 -6.63 -2.80 -7.59
C PHE A 73 -7.53 -2.77 -6.33
N LYS A 74 -8.72 -3.35 -6.41
CA LYS A 74 -9.67 -3.39 -5.28
C LYS A 74 -9.13 -4.22 -4.11
N GLU A 75 -8.60 -5.40 -4.39
CA GLU A 75 -7.98 -6.26 -3.36
C GLU A 75 -6.73 -5.60 -2.76
N LEU A 76 -5.98 -4.84 -3.56
CA LEU A 76 -4.86 -4.05 -3.08
C LEU A 76 -5.31 -2.98 -2.07
N GLN A 77 -6.38 -2.24 -2.37
CA GLN A 77 -6.98 -1.28 -1.43
C GLN A 77 -7.42 -1.96 -0.14
N GLU A 78 -8.18 -3.06 -0.23
CA GLU A 78 -8.65 -3.81 0.93
C GLU A 78 -7.48 -4.28 1.82
N ARG A 79 -6.39 -4.78 1.22
CA ARG A 79 -5.20 -5.21 1.95
C ARG A 79 -4.49 -4.05 2.63
N ILE A 80 -4.40 -2.90 1.98
CA ILE A 80 -3.78 -1.69 2.54
C ILE A 80 -4.58 -1.18 3.74
N HIS A 81 -5.92 -1.14 3.61
CA HIS A 81 -6.81 -0.76 4.71
C HIS A 81 -6.76 -1.76 5.86
N THR A 82 -6.79 -3.07 5.57
CA THR A 82 -6.73 -4.13 6.59
C THR A 82 -5.42 -4.09 7.37
N ASN A 83 -4.31 -3.80 6.69
CA ASN A 83 -3.00 -3.68 7.32
C ASN A 83 -2.79 -2.32 8.02
N GLY A 84 -3.76 -1.41 7.97
CA GLY A 84 -3.66 -0.07 8.56
C GLY A 84 -2.55 0.79 7.96
N LEU A 85 -2.13 0.49 6.73
CA LEU A 85 -1.06 1.21 6.04
C LEU A 85 -1.61 2.54 5.52
N LYS A 86 -1.23 3.65 6.19
CA LYS A 86 -1.69 4.99 5.80
C LYS A 86 -0.96 5.57 4.59
N GLY A 87 0.28 5.15 4.37
CA GLY A 87 1.14 5.63 3.30
C GLY A 87 1.96 4.48 2.74
N VAL A 88 1.93 4.33 1.42
CA VAL A 88 2.55 3.22 0.71
C VAL A 88 3.38 3.76 -0.45
N SER A 89 4.63 3.31 -0.54
CA SER A 89 5.54 3.74 -1.63
C SER A 89 5.15 3.09 -2.96
N SER A 90 5.42 3.78 -4.07
CA SER A 90 5.26 3.23 -5.43
C SER A 90 5.94 1.87 -5.62
N LYS A 91 7.14 1.67 -5.05
CA LYS A 91 7.86 0.39 -5.11
C LYS A 91 7.10 -0.77 -4.47
N PHE A 92 6.32 -0.49 -3.43
CA PHE A 92 5.50 -1.49 -2.77
C PHE A 92 4.26 -1.82 -3.62
N LEU A 93 3.61 -0.80 -4.19
CA LEU A 93 2.44 -1.00 -5.05
C LEU A 93 2.82 -1.67 -6.37
N ASN A 94 3.94 -1.30 -7.00
CA ASN A 94 4.45 -1.93 -8.23
C ASN A 94 4.84 -3.40 -8.04
N ASP A 95 5.01 -3.85 -6.80
CA ASP A 95 5.22 -5.26 -6.49
C ASP A 95 3.91 -6.02 -6.19
N ALA A 96 2.76 -5.34 -6.17
CA ALA A 96 1.51 -5.97 -5.80
C ALA A 96 1.03 -6.98 -6.85
N TYR A 97 0.83 -6.52 -8.09
CA TYR A 97 0.41 -7.35 -9.22
C TYR A 97 0.90 -6.78 -10.56
N PRO A 98 1.02 -7.63 -11.61
CA PRO A 98 1.34 -7.17 -12.95
C PRO A 98 0.26 -6.21 -13.48
N GLY A 99 0.65 -5.04 -13.97
CA GLY A 99 -0.29 -4.04 -14.53
C GLY A 99 -0.73 -2.95 -13.56
N VAL A 100 -0.38 -3.05 -12.27
CA VAL A 100 -0.70 -2.02 -11.26
C VAL A 100 -0.21 -0.62 -11.65
N GLU A 101 0.88 -0.49 -12.41
CA GLU A 101 1.38 0.81 -12.89
C GLU A 101 0.39 1.53 -13.81
N GLU A 102 -0.40 0.79 -14.59
CA GLU A 102 -1.45 1.37 -15.44
C GLU A 102 -2.63 1.84 -14.59
N ASP A 103 -3.05 1.02 -13.62
CA ASP A 103 -4.08 1.40 -12.66
C ASP A 103 -3.65 2.63 -11.84
N LEU A 104 -2.38 2.69 -11.41
CA LEU A 104 -1.81 3.86 -10.71
C LEU A 104 -1.79 5.12 -11.57
N LYS A 105 -1.62 5.00 -12.90
CA LYS A 105 -1.73 6.15 -13.81
C LYS A 105 -3.17 6.59 -13.98
N GLN A 106 -4.11 5.66 -14.10
CA GLN A 106 -5.54 5.98 -14.19
C GLN A 106 -6.03 6.70 -12.93
N LEU A 107 -5.54 6.28 -11.76
CA LEU A 107 -5.77 6.96 -10.48
C LEU A 107 -5.31 8.41 -10.45
N GLN A 108 -4.13 8.71 -11.01
CA GLN A 108 -3.62 10.08 -11.08
C GLN A 108 -4.48 10.96 -11.99
N THR A 109 -5.12 10.37 -13.01
CA THR A 109 -5.99 11.09 -13.95
C THR A 109 -7.41 11.29 -13.40
N HIS A 110 -7.92 10.33 -12.61
CA HIS A 110 -9.26 10.35 -12.04
C HIS A 110 -9.25 10.15 -10.51
N PRO A 111 -8.68 11.09 -9.74
CA PRO A 111 -8.55 10.95 -8.29
C PRO A 111 -9.89 10.85 -7.57
N SER A 112 -10.98 11.36 -8.16
CA SER A 112 -12.33 11.34 -7.58
C SER A 112 -12.96 9.95 -7.49
N ASP A 113 -12.51 9.02 -8.33
CA ASP A 113 -13.06 7.67 -8.40
C ASP A 113 -12.45 6.73 -7.35
N PHE A 114 -11.40 7.20 -6.67
CA PHE A 114 -10.58 6.36 -5.82
C PHE A 114 -10.21 7.01 -4.50
N ASP A 115 -10.22 6.19 -3.45
CA ASP A 115 -9.88 6.56 -2.08
C ASP A 115 -8.37 6.73 -1.85
N MET A 116 -7.69 7.41 -2.77
CA MET A 116 -6.24 7.49 -2.77
C MET A 116 -5.71 8.84 -3.26
N ILE A 117 -4.77 9.41 -2.50
CA ILE A 117 -4.03 10.64 -2.86
C ILE A 117 -2.58 10.25 -3.16
N CYS A 118 -2.06 10.69 -4.31
CA CYS A 118 -0.66 10.54 -4.65
C CYS A 118 0.10 11.84 -4.33
N LEU A 119 1.09 11.77 -3.43
CA LEU A 119 2.07 12.83 -3.23
C LEU A 119 3.33 12.49 -4.01
N LYS A 120 3.68 13.33 -4.98
CA LYS A 120 4.96 13.24 -5.69
C LYS A 120 6.01 13.96 -4.84
N GLU A 121 6.96 13.22 -4.25
CA GLU A 121 8.13 13.87 -3.66
C GLU A 121 9.10 14.30 -4.77
N ASP A 122 9.74 15.47 -4.60
CA ASP A 122 10.75 16.04 -5.51
C ASP A 122 11.92 15.08 -5.84
N LYS A 123 12.07 13.99 -5.09
CA LYS A 123 13.12 12.96 -5.28
C LYS A 123 12.65 11.74 -6.06
N GLY A 124 11.51 11.82 -6.76
CA GLY A 124 10.97 10.73 -7.59
C GLY A 124 10.43 9.54 -6.78
N LYS A 125 10.04 9.77 -5.53
CA LYS A 125 9.36 8.79 -4.69
C LYS A 125 7.90 9.19 -4.58
N ASP A 126 7.06 8.55 -5.37
CA ASP A 126 5.62 8.70 -5.25
C ASP A 126 5.15 7.92 -4.01
N VAL A 127 4.50 8.63 -3.09
CA VAL A 127 3.88 8.05 -1.89
C VAL A 127 2.38 8.18 -2.03
N PHE A 128 1.70 7.04 -1.91
CA PHE A 128 0.27 6.93 -2.04
C PHE A 128 -0.36 6.82 -0.66
N PHE A 129 -1.28 7.72 -0.37
CA PHE A 129 -2.05 7.76 0.86
C PHE A 129 -3.45 7.26 0.57
N PHE A 130 -3.95 6.38 1.44
CA PHE A 130 -5.27 5.78 1.29
C PHE A 130 -6.19 6.38 2.35
N SER A 131 -7.34 6.93 1.92
CA SER A 131 -8.33 7.45 2.85
C SER A 131 -8.97 6.29 3.61
N ASP A 132 -9.33 6.51 4.87
CA ASP A 132 -10.03 5.47 5.63
C ASP A 132 -11.46 5.33 5.08
N PRO A 133 -11.86 4.17 4.54
CA PRO A 133 -13.18 4.00 3.91
C PRO A 133 -14.31 4.18 4.92
N THR A 134 -14.05 3.94 6.22
CA THR A 134 -15.02 4.18 7.29
C THR A 134 -15.19 5.65 7.64
N LYS A 135 -14.23 6.49 7.22
CA LYS A 135 -14.23 7.94 7.42
C LYS A 135 -14.44 8.70 6.12
N LYS A 136 -15.05 8.07 5.10
CA LYS A 136 -15.60 8.81 3.96
C LYS A 136 -16.53 9.89 4.49
N VAL A 137 -16.01 11.11 4.56
CA VAL A 137 -16.77 12.28 4.94
C VAL A 137 -17.69 12.56 3.77
N LEU A 138 -18.92 12.08 3.91
CA LEU A 138 -20.07 12.35 3.05
C LEU A 138 -19.90 11.80 1.61
N GLY A 139 -20.77 10.86 1.25
CA GLY A 139 -20.85 10.36 -0.12
C GLY A 139 -21.14 11.49 -1.09
N GLY A 140 -20.33 11.60 -2.13
CA GLY A 140 -20.36 12.68 -3.09
C GLY A 140 -19.25 13.67 -2.79
N GLY A 141 -18.29 13.79 -3.72
CA GLY A 141 -17.36 14.90 -3.77
C GLY A 141 -18.14 16.20 -3.92
N ALA A 142 -18.69 16.70 -2.82
CA ALA A 142 -18.98 18.11 -2.71
C ALA A 142 -17.59 18.76 -2.72
N GLU A 143 -17.17 19.21 -3.90
CA GLU A 143 -16.15 20.23 -3.99
C GLU A 143 -16.61 21.34 -3.05
N LEU A 144 -15.95 21.43 -1.89
CA LEU A 144 -16.20 22.51 -0.96
C LEU A 144 -15.89 23.77 -1.75
N ASP A 145 -16.89 24.63 -1.91
CA ASP A 145 -16.77 25.89 -2.60
C ASP A 145 -15.51 26.62 -2.11
N GLY A 146 -14.69 27.10 -3.05
CA GLY A 146 -13.45 27.83 -2.74
C GLY A 146 -13.67 29.00 -1.80
N ASP A 147 -14.85 29.63 -1.82
CA ASP A 147 -15.24 30.69 -0.91
C ASP A 147 -15.48 30.18 0.51
N ILE A 148 -16.07 28.98 0.66
CA ILE A 148 -16.26 28.34 1.97
C ILE A 148 -14.89 28.01 2.58
N VAL A 149 -13.99 27.43 1.79
CA VAL A 149 -12.62 27.11 2.23
C VAL A 149 -11.85 28.36 2.61
N SER A 150 -11.97 29.43 1.82
CA SER A 150 -11.30 30.70 2.07
C SER A 150 -11.81 31.36 3.35
N LYS A 151 -13.14 31.40 3.55
CA LYS A 151 -13.74 31.91 4.79
C LYS A 151 -13.33 31.08 6.00
N TRP A 152 -13.26 29.75 5.86
CA TRP A 152 -12.81 28.87 6.95
C TRP A 152 -11.37 29.14 7.36
N LYS A 153 -10.44 29.32 6.41
CA LYS A 153 -9.04 29.66 6.71
C LYS A 153 -8.87 31.01 7.40
N GLN A 154 -9.81 31.94 7.18
CA GLN A 154 -9.84 33.25 7.82
C GLN A 154 -10.38 33.19 9.26
N LEU A 155 -11.03 32.09 9.66
CA LEU A 155 -11.39 31.85 11.04
C LEU A 155 -10.12 31.56 11.83
N THR A 156 -9.49 32.61 12.35
CA THR A 156 -8.51 32.48 13.42
C THR A 156 -9.28 32.13 14.69
N GLY A 157 -9.06 30.93 15.22
CA GLY A 157 -9.65 30.54 16.49
C GLY A 157 -9.29 31.60 17.54
N SER A 158 -10.30 32.19 18.18
CA SER A 158 -10.06 32.89 19.44
C SER A 158 -9.43 31.87 20.39
N LYS A 159 -8.44 32.30 21.18
CA LYS A 159 -7.82 31.45 22.21
C LYS A 159 -8.93 30.76 23.01
N ASP A 160 -8.75 29.49 23.35
CA ASP A 160 -9.79 28.58 23.87
C ASP A 160 -10.74 29.19 24.92
N ASP A 161 -10.26 30.12 25.76
CA ASP A 161 -11.06 30.82 26.78
C ASP A 161 -12.19 31.72 26.23
N ASP A 162 -12.03 32.28 25.03
CA ASP A 162 -13.04 33.12 24.36
C ASP A 162 -13.98 32.31 23.48
N PHE A 163 -13.55 31.14 22.99
CA PHE A 163 -14.40 30.23 22.22
C PHE A 163 -15.56 29.76 23.08
N ASP A 164 -15.27 29.31 24.31
CA ASP A 164 -16.27 28.78 25.22
C ASP A 164 -17.32 29.84 25.63
N LYS A 165 -16.89 31.08 25.87
CA LYS A 165 -17.81 32.22 26.13
C LYS A 165 -18.63 32.57 24.89
N THR A 166 -18.01 32.58 23.70
CA THR A 166 -18.68 32.90 22.43
C THR A 166 -19.75 31.86 22.10
N ILE A 167 -19.45 30.57 22.28
CA ILE A 167 -20.43 29.49 22.09
C ILE A 167 -21.56 29.60 23.10
N ARG A 168 -21.28 29.89 24.39
CA ARG A 168 -22.33 30.08 25.41
C ARG A 168 -23.23 31.27 25.15
N ASN A 169 -22.69 32.35 24.58
CA ASN A 169 -23.42 33.57 24.23
C ASN A 169 -24.09 33.48 22.85
N SER A 170 -23.75 32.48 22.04
CA SER A 170 -24.43 32.19 20.80
C SER A 170 -25.72 31.39 21.05
N ASN A 171 -26.72 31.57 20.17
CA ASN A 171 -27.95 30.76 20.18
C ASN A 171 -27.73 29.35 19.59
N LEU A 172 -26.49 28.87 19.54
CA LEU A 172 -26.19 27.52 19.07
C LEU A 172 -26.73 26.52 20.09
N ILE A 173 -27.57 25.58 19.62
CA ILE A 173 -28.07 24.49 20.45
C ILE A 173 -26.86 23.67 20.91
N ARG A 174 -26.59 23.65 22.22
CA ARG A 174 -25.55 22.79 22.79
C ARG A 174 -25.92 21.34 22.52
N TYR A 175 -25.31 20.74 21.50
CA TYR A 175 -25.38 19.31 21.31
C TYR A 175 -24.52 18.67 22.41
N HIS A 176 -25.16 18.15 23.47
CA HIS A 176 -24.49 17.31 24.44
C HIS A 176 -24.11 15.99 23.74
N PHE A 177 -22.90 15.92 23.21
CA PHE A 177 -22.30 14.65 22.84
C PHE A 177 -21.98 13.90 24.14
N SER A 178 -22.93 13.11 24.65
CA SER A 178 -22.62 12.12 25.68
C SER A 178 -21.79 11.03 25.01
N ALA A 179 -20.48 11.25 24.88
CA ALA A 179 -19.54 10.17 24.68
C ALA A 179 -19.70 9.25 25.89
N GLN A 180 -20.48 8.19 25.74
CA GLN A 180 -20.49 7.07 26.65
C GLN A 180 -19.08 6.47 26.60
N ASN A 181 -18.20 7.01 27.43
CA ASN A 181 -16.97 6.34 27.81
C ASN A 181 -17.38 5.02 28.46
N THR A 182 -17.47 3.97 27.66
CA THR A 182 -17.42 2.59 28.12
C THR A 182 -16.00 2.33 28.61
N SER A 183 -15.63 3.00 29.72
CA SER A 183 -14.54 2.57 30.55
C SER A 183 -14.93 1.21 31.10
N LYS A 184 -14.44 0.16 30.44
CA LYS A 184 -14.33 -1.16 31.03
C LYS A 184 -13.50 -1.00 32.30
N ARG A 185 -14.17 -0.91 33.45
CA ARG A 185 -13.53 -1.10 34.75
C ARG A 185 -12.95 -2.52 34.73
N SER A 186 -11.64 -2.59 34.55
CA SER A 186 -10.84 -3.76 34.88
C SER A 186 -11.09 -4.10 36.34
N LYS A 187 -11.75 -5.24 36.60
CA LYS A 187 -11.71 -5.89 37.91
C LYS A 187 -10.29 -6.42 38.11
N LYS A 188 -9.48 -5.64 38.82
CA LYS A 188 -8.27 -6.06 39.51
C LYS A 188 -8.03 -5.04 40.62
N ASP A 189 -8.45 -5.39 41.84
CA ASP A 189 -7.52 -5.80 42.90
C ASP A 189 -8.26 -5.80 44.25
N LEU A 190 -8.13 -6.96 44.90
CA LEU A 190 -8.26 -7.31 46.32
C LEU A 190 -9.37 -6.68 47.18
#